data_AF-A0A7S3H0V6-F1
#
_entry.id   AF-A0A7S3H0V6-F1
#
_cell.length_a   1.000
_cell.length_b   1.000
_cell.length_c   1.000
_cell.angle_alpha   90.00
_cell.angle_beta   90.00
_cell.angle_gamma   90.00
#
_symmetry.space_group_name_H-M   'P 1'
#
loop_
_entity.id
_entity.type
_entity.pdbx_description
1 polymer ?
#
loop_
_entity_poly.entity_id
_entity_poly.type
_entity_poly.pdbx_seq_one_letter_code
_entity_poly.pdbx_strand_id
1 'polypeptide(L)'
;TPIEEIVAYYDGLGINYKQHWNEFYQKSLADSMQLANWRPEDFEYVVEDGKAYNFSVEGGQVVKGAQVEGFVASDVQKLDCAAIQNYGRPYDGGGRPSGTYVQTPLKPKLGPGGYEAWPGVF
;
A
#
# COMPACT_ATOMS: atom_id res chain seq x y z
N THR A 1 -5.38 25.39 -12.79
CA THR A 1 -4.22 25.21 -13.69
C THR A 1 -3.93 23.73 -13.77
N PRO A 2 -4.06 23.10 -14.95
CA PRO A 2 -3.60 21.74 -15.19
C PRO A 2 -2.13 21.56 -14.76
N ILE A 3 -1.76 20.37 -14.29
CA ILE A 3 -0.40 20.12 -13.77
C ILE A 3 0.66 20.26 -14.87
N GLU A 4 0.28 19.94 -16.10
CA GLU A 4 1.12 20.00 -17.29
C GLU A 4 1.58 21.43 -17.58
N GLU A 5 0.71 22.42 -17.38
CA GLU A 5 1.03 23.84 -17.57
C GLU A 5 2.02 24.34 -16.51
N ILE A 6 1.93 23.82 -15.28
CA ILE A 6 2.84 24.16 -14.18
C ILE A 6 4.22 23.57 -14.46
N VAL A 7 4.29 22.30 -14.88
CA VAL A 7 5.56 21.64 -15.24
C VAL A 7 6.24 22.36 -16.40
N ALA A 8 5.50 22.66 -17.47
CA ALA A 8 6.03 23.36 -18.64
C ALA A 8 6.57 24.76 -18.31
N TYR A 9 5.92 25.48 -17.40
CA TYR A 9 6.39 26.78 -16.93
C TYR A 9 7.77 26.67 -16.25
N TYR A 10 7.96 25.74 -15.33
CA TYR A 10 9.23 25.58 -14.61
C TYR A 10 10.34 25.01 -15.49
N ASP A 11 10.02 24.07 -16.38
CA ASP A 11 10.97 23.57 -17.39
C ASP A 11 11.44 24.73 -18.30
N GLY A 12 10.54 25.65 -18.66
CA GLY A 12 10.86 26.87 -19.42
C GLY A 12 11.77 27.87 -18.69
N LEU A 13 11.81 27.81 -17.36
CA LEU A 13 12.76 28.58 -16.53
C LEU A 13 14.10 27.85 -16.33
N GLY A 14 14.30 26.70 -16.99
CA GLY A 14 15.51 25.88 -16.86
C GLY A 14 15.54 25.00 -15.61
N ILE A 15 14.43 24.89 -14.87
CA ILE A 15 14.30 23.99 -13.72
C ILE A 15 13.75 22.67 -14.22
N ASN A 16 14.56 21.61 -14.20
CA ASN A 16 14.12 20.28 -14.63
C ASN A 16 13.21 19.68 -13.54
N TYR A 17 11.91 19.91 -13.69
CA TYR A 17 10.91 19.47 -12.70
C TYR A 17 10.93 17.95 -12.52
N LYS A 18 11.07 17.21 -13.62
CA LYS A 18 11.07 15.74 -13.62
C LYS A 18 12.24 15.17 -12.83
N GLN A 19 13.42 15.78 -12.94
CA GLN A 19 14.59 15.38 -12.16
C GLN A 19 14.34 15.56 -10.67
N HIS A 20 13.92 16.75 -10.23
CA HIS A 20 13.68 17.03 -8.81
C HIS A 20 12.54 16.20 -8.23
N TRP A 21 11.49 15.96 -9.03
CA TRP A 21 10.42 15.06 -8.64
C TRP A 21 10.94 13.63 -8.42
N ASN A 22 11.80 13.13 -9.31
CA ASN A 22 12.38 11.80 -9.17
C ASN A 22 13.29 11.71 -7.94
N GLU A 23 14.17 12.68 -7.72
CA GLU A 23 15.02 12.75 -6.52
C GLU A 23 14.19 12.74 -5.22
N PHE A 24 13.16 13.57 -5.15
CA PHE A 24 12.23 13.59 -4.02
C PHE A 24 11.50 12.26 -3.84
N TYR A 25 11.01 11.67 -4.94
CA TYR A 25 10.29 10.40 -4.91
C TYR A 25 11.18 9.26 -4.42
N GLN A 26 12.42 9.15 -4.93
CA GLN A 26 13.38 8.14 -4.50
C GLN A 26 13.73 8.30 -3.02
N LYS A 27 13.92 9.54 -2.54
CA LYS A 27 14.16 9.78 -1.11
C LYS A 27 12.96 9.38 -0.26
N SER A 28 11.75 9.74 -0.68
CA SER A 28 10.51 9.40 0.01
C SER A 28 10.27 7.89 0.05
N LEU A 29 10.59 7.18 -1.03
CA LEU A 29 10.52 5.72 -1.12
C LEU A 29 11.54 5.09 -0.16
N ALA A 30 12.80 5.54 -0.18
CA ALA A 30 13.83 5.05 0.72
C ALA A 30 13.45 5.29 2.19
N ASP A 31 12.92 6.46 2.52
CA ASP A 31 12.44 6.78 3.88
C ASP A 31 11.24 5.92 4.26
N SER A 32 10.30 5.69 3.34
CA SER A 32 9.16 4.81 3.56
C SER A 32 9.60 3.37 3.79
N MET A 33 10.63 2.89 3.10
CA MET A 33 11.23 1.57 3.31
C MET A 33 12.04 1.49 4.61
N GLN A 34 12.72 2.56 4.99
CA GLN A 34 13.50 2.60 6.24
C GLN A 34 12.59 2.70 7.48
N LEU A 35 11.51 3.46 7.37
CA LEU A 35 10.51 3.66 8.41
C LEU A 35 9.37 2.64 8.30
N ALA A 36 9.40 1.78 7.27
CA ALA A 36 8.55 0.61 7.19
C ALA A 36 8.89 -0.26 8.39
N ASN A 37 8.09 -0.12 9.44
CA ASN A 37 8.19 -1.02 10.56
C ASN A 37 7.54 -2.37 10.21
N TRP A 38 6.87 -2.48 9.06
CA TRP A 38 6.15 -3.65 8.51
C TRP A 38 7.08 -4.85 8.36
N ARG A 39 6.67 -5.99 8.92
CA ARG A 39 7.27 -7.29 8.62
C ARG A 39 6.73 -7.74 7.26
N PRO A 40 7.59 -8.00 6.27
CA PRO A 40 7.15 -8.49 4.97
C PRO A 40 6.28 -9.75 5.09
N GLU A 41 6.51 -10.56 6.12
CA GLU A 41 5.75 -11.77 6.43
C GLU A 41 4.30 -11.50 6.84
N ASP A 42 3.95 -10.25 7.20
CA ASP A 42 2.56 -9.89 7.50
C ASP A 42 1.73 -9.61 6.23
N PHE A 43 2.38 -9.51 5.06
CA PHE A 43 1.76 -9.22 3.77
C PHE A 43 2.28 -10.19 2.70
N GLU A 44 1.75 -11.42 2.69
CA GLU A 44 2.25 -12.50 1.83
C GLU A 44 1.45 -12.66 0.52
N TYR A 45 0.29 -12.01 0.42
CA TYR A 45 -0.68 -12.28 -0.65
C TYR A 45 -0.91 -11.07 -1.56
N VAL A 46 -1.11 -11.35 -2.84
CA VAL A 46 -1.62 -10.40 -3.85
C VAL A 46 -2.92 -10.94 -4.43
N VAL A 47 -3.85 -10.04 -4.77
CA VAL A 47 -5.13 -10.40 -5.37
C VAL A 47 -5.15 -10.00 -6.84
N GLU A 48 -5.47 -10.95 -7.71
CA GLU A 48 -5.65 -10.75 -9.15
C GLU A 48 -6.84 -11.59 -9.64
N ASP A 49 -7.75 -11.00 -10.42
CA ASP A 49 -9.00 -11.63 -10.89
C ASP A 49 -9.81 -12.31 -9.75
N GLY A 50 -9.86 -11.65 -8.58
CA GLY A 50 -10.57 -12.13 -7.39
C GLY A 50 -9.92 -13.32 -6.65
N LYS A 51 -8.75 -13.78 -7.10
CA LYS A 51 -8.01 -14.91 -6.51
C LYS A 51 -6.78 -14.41 -5.76
N ALA A 52 -6.45 -15.07 -4.65
CA ALA A 52 -5.24 -14.79 -3.89
C ALA A 52 -4.05 -15.60 -4.43
N TYR A 53 -2.89 -14.96 -4.51
CA TYR A 53 -1.62 -15.57 -4.88
C TYR A 53 -0.58 -15.19 -3.85
N ASN A 54 0.37 -16.07 -3.58
CA ASN A 54 1.59 -15.66 -2.88
C ASN A 54 2.34 -14.65 -3.74
N PHE A 55 3.11 -13.75 -3.14
CA PHE A 55 4.08 -12.95 -3.90
C PHE A 55 5.44 -12.91 -3.19
N SER A 56 6.47 -12.63 -3.96
CA SER A 56 7.81 -12.31 -3.46
C SER A 56 8.28 -10.98 -4.05
N VAL A 57 9.32 -10.39 -3.46
CA VAL A 57 10.00 -9.21 -4.02
C VAL A 57 11.40 -9.62 -4.44
N GLU A 58 11.67 -9.62 -5.74
CA GLU A 58 12.96 -9.96 -6.34
C GLU A 58 13.49 -8.74 -7.09
N GLY A 59 14.67 -8.23 -6.72
CA GLY A 59 15.27 -7.07 -7.37
C GLY A 59 14.40 -5.80 -7.32
N GLY A 60 13.56 -5.65 -6.30
CA GLY A 60 12.62 -4.52 -6.18
C GLY A 60 11.37 -4.63 -7.04
N GLN A 61 11.13 -5.79 -7.67
CA GLN A 61 9.91 -6.07 -8.43
C GLN A 61 9.06 -7.11 -7.71
N VAL A 62 7.74 -6.94 -7.76
CA VAL A 62 6.77 -7.91 -7.25
C VAL A 62 6.69 -9.08 -8.23
N VAL A 63 6.98 -10.28 -7.74
CA VAL A 63 6.88 -11.52 -8.49
C VAL A 63 5.70 -12.32 -7.96
N LYS A 64 4.76 -12.65 -8.86
CA LYS A 64 3.57 -13.43 -8.53
C LYS A 64 3.94 -14.91 -8.38
N GLY A 65 3.58 -15.49 -7.25
CA GLY A 65 3.78 -16.90 -6.92
C GLY A 65 2.55 -17.77 -7.18
N ALA A 66 2.49 -18.91 -6.49
CA ALA A 66 1.39 -19.87 -6.62
C ALA A 66 0.06 -19.30 -6.08
N GLN A 67 -1.04 -19.69 -6.72
CA GLN A 67 -2.40 -19.40 -6.24
C GLN A 67 -2.63 -20.10 -4.90
N VAL A 68 -3.24 -19.38 -3.95
CA VAL A 68 -3.62 -19.92 -2.64
C VAL A 68 -5.06 -20.42 -2.73
N GLU A 69 -5.25 -21.74 -2.73
CA GLU A 69 -6.58 -22.32 -2.79
C GLU A 69 -7.38 -22.03 -1.50
N GLY A 70 -8.67 -21.73 -1.65
CA GLY A 70 -9.57 -21.45 -0.53
C GLY A 70 -9.48 -20.01 0.02
N PHE A 71 -8.55 -19.19 -0.45
CA PHE A 71 -8.48 -17.76 -0.11
C PHE A 71 -9.12 -16.91 -1.21
N VAL A 72 -10.15 -16.15 -0.85
CA VAL A 72 -10.73 -15.11 -1.72
C VAL A 72 -10.23 -13.73 -1.32
N ALA A 73 -10.37 -12.75 -2.22
CA ALA A 73 -9.95 -11.36 -1.99
C ALA A 73 -10.39 -10.79 -0.62
N SER A 74 -11.61 -11.13 -0.19
CA SER A 74 -12.14 -10.64 1.09
C SER A 74 -11.43 -11.20 2.33
N ASP A 75 -10.77 -12.36 2.24
CA ASP A 75 -10.04 -12.95 3.36
C ASP A 75 -8.65 -12.33 3.48
N VAL A 76 -7.98 -12.09 2.35
CA VAL A 76 -6.73 -11.31 2.30
C VAL A 76 -6.95 -9.93 2.92
N GLN A 77 -8.02 -9.23 2.50
CA GLN A 77 -8.33 -7.91 3.04
C GLN A 77 -8.59 -7.92 4.55
N LYS A 78 -9.19 -8.98 5.11
CA LYS A 78 -9.39 -9.09 6.57
C LYS A 78 -8.06 -9.25 7.31
N LEU A 79 -7.14 -10.07 6.79
CA LEU A 79 -5.82 -10.26 7.37
C LEU A 79 -5.01 -8.96 7.32
N ASP A 80 -4.92 -8.34 6.14
CA ASP A 80 -4.18 -7.09 5.96
C ASP A 80 -4.74 -5.97 6.84
N CYS A 81 -6.07 -5.85 6.92
CA CYS A 81 -6.72 -4.87 7.76
C CYS A 81 -6.41 -5.10 9.25
N ALA A 82 -6.40 -6.36 9.70
CA ALA A 82 -6.02 -6.71 11.07
C ALA A 82 -4.54 -6.41 11.35
N ALA A 83 -3.64 -6.72 10.42
CA ALA A 83 -2.22 -6.42 10.52
C ALA A 83 -1.99 -4.89 10.60
N ILE A 84 -2.61 -4.12 9.69
CA ILE A 84 -2.48 -2.66 9.62
C ILE A 84 -3.01 -1.97 10.87
N GLN A 85 -4.20 -2.36 11.36
CA GLN A 85 -4.82 -1.72 12.52
C GLN A 85 -4.02 -1.92 13.81
N ASN A 86 -3.30 -3.03 13.90
CA ASN A 86 -2.56 -3.44 15.09
C ASN A 86 -1.06 -3.23 14.95
N TYR A 87 -0.62 -2.64 13.85
CA TYR A 87 0.79 -2.47 13.55
C TYR A 87 1.49 -1.55 14.54
N GLY A 88 2.60 -2.01 15.11
CA GLY A 88 3.37 -1.27 16.12
C GLY A 88 2.68 -1.14 17.48
N ARG A 89 1.52 -1.77 17.70
CA ARG A 89 0.87 -1.80 19.02
C ARG A 89 1.58 -2.82 19.91
N PRO A 90 1.92 -2.49 21.17
CA PRO A 90 2.37 -3.48 22.14
C PRO A 90 1.29 -4.55 22.31
N TYR A 91 1.65 -5.82 22.40
CA TYR A 91 0.69 -6.87 22.73
C TYR A 91 0.68 -7.12 24.24
N ASP A 92 -0.49 -7.42 24.80
CA ASP A 92 -0.62 -7.81 26.21
C ASP A 92 -0.16 -9.26 26.46
N GLY A 93 -0.14 -9.68 27.73
CA GLY A 93 0.24 -11.05 28.10
C GLY A 93 -0.71 -12.15 27.58
N GLY A 94 -1.86 -11.77 27.02
CA GLY A 94 -2.81 -12.67 26.37
C GLY A 94 -2.70 -12.67 24.84
N GLY A 95 -1.68 -12.00 24.28
CA GLY A 95 -1.46 -11.93 22.83
C GLY A 95 -2.45 -11.02 22.11
N ARG A 96 -3.09 -10.07 22.80
CA ARG A 96 -3.98 -9.07 22.18
C ARG A 96 -3.27 -7.73 22.02
N PRO A 97 -3.47 -6.99 20.93
CA PRO A 97 -2.88 -5.67 20.75
C PRO A 97 -3.41 -4.69 21.81
N SER A 98 -2.56 -3.84 22.35
CA SER A 98 -2.92 -2.86 23.38
C SER A 98 -3.52 -1.57 22.77
N GLY A 99 -4.21 -0.78 23.59
CA GLY A 99 -4.79 0.52 23.20
C GLY A 99 -6.27 0.47 22.83
N THR A 100 -6.79 1.59 22.33
CA THR A 100 -8.22 1.75 22.00
C THR A 100 -8.53 1.04 20.67
N TYR A 101 -9.56 0.20 20.69
CA TYR A 101 -10.14 -0.43 19.51
C TYR A 101 -11.27 0.44 18.98
N VAL A 102 -11.24 0.76 17.69
CA VAL A 102 -12.41 1.34 17.04
C VAL A 102 -13.36 0.19 16.75
N GLN A 103 -14.48 0.09 17.48
CA GLN A 103 -15.48 -0.96 17.26
C GLN A 103 -16.03 -0.98 15.82
N THR A 104 -16.05 0.19 15.19
CA THR A 104 -16.57 0.39 13.83
C THR A 104 -15.51 1.09 13.00
N PRO A 105 -14.44 0.39 12.57
CA PRO A 105 -13.44 1.00 11.71
C PRO A 105 -14.13 1.51 10.45
N LEU A 106 -13.80 2.74 10.03
CA LEU A 106 -14.34 3.32 8.81
C LEU A 106 -13.98 2.40 7.65
N LYS A 107 -14.98 1.79 7.01
CA LYS A 107 -14.75 1.03 5.79
C LYS A 107 -14.34 2.01 4.69
N PRO A 108 -13.26 1.73 3.94
CA PRO A 108 -12.93 2.51 2.76
C PRO A 108 -14.16 2.57 1.85
N LYS A 109 -14.65 3.78 1.55
CA LYS A 109 -15.69 3.95 0.53
C LYS A 109 -15.03 3.69 -0.82
N LEU A 110 -15.63 2.81 -1.62
CA LEU A 110 -15.26 2.64 -3.03
C LEU A 110 -16.24 3.47 -3.86
N GLY A 111 -15.72 4.31 -4.77
CA GLY A 111 -16.53 5.18 -5.65
C GLY A 111 -16.43 6.67 -5.33
N PRO A 112 -17.33 7.51 -5.89
CA PRO A 112 -17.24 8.97 -5.78
C PRO A 112 -17.29 9.43 -4.31
N GLY A 113 -16.19 10.04 -3.84
CA GLY A 113 -16.01 10.43 -2.43
C GLY A 113 -15.29 9.39 -1.55
N GLY A 114 -14.54 8.46 -2.16
CA GLY A 114 -13.69 7.45 -1.51
C GLY A 114 -12.48 7.07 -2.38
N TYR A 115 -11.90 5.87 -2.19
CA TYR A 115 -10.90 5.34 -3.13
C TYR A 115 -11.58 5.16 -4.49
N GLU A 116 -11.17 5.94 -5.48
CA GLU A 116 -11.59 5.73 -6.86
C GLU A 116 -11.08 4.36 -7.32
N ALA A 117 -11.86 3.68 -8.17
CA ALA A 117 -11.47 2.39 -8.73
C ALA A 117 -10.10 2.54 -9.41
N TRP A 118 -9.08 1.88 -8.85
CA TRP A 118 -7.75 1.90 -9.44
C TRP A 118 -7.80 1.18 -10.79
N PRO A 119 -7.29 1.78 -11.87
CA PRO A 119 -7.17 1.10 -13.15
C PRO A 119 -6.34 -0.17 -12.97
N GLY A 120 -6.94 -1.35 -13.21
CA GLY A 120 -6.24 -2.64 -13.16
C GLY A 120 -6.71 -3.62 -12.09
N VAL A 121 -7.71 -3.27 -11.26
CA VAL A 121 -8.41 -4.24 -10.39
C VAL A 121 -9.74 -4.58 -11.05
N PHE A 122 -9.75 -5.59 -11.91
CA PHE A 122 -10.96 -6.22 -12.46
C PHE A 122 -11.09 -7.65 -11.94
#